data_AF-A0A9D1X4W2-F1
#
_entry.id   AF-A0A9D1X4W2-F1
#
_cell.length_a   1.000
_cell.length_b   1.000
_cell.length_c   1.000
_cell.angle_alpha   90.00
_cell.angle_beta   90.00
_cell.angle_gamma   90.00
#
_symmetry.space_group_name_H-M   'P 1'
#
loop_
_entity.id
_entity.type
_entity.pdbx_description
1 polymer ?
#
loop_
_entity_poly.entity_id
_entity_poly.type
_entity_poly.pdbx_seq_one_letter_code
_entity_poly.pdbx_strand_id
1 'polypeptide(L)' 'VGRGFYEPERVKEILESRKRTEAGVTAPPQGLVLTEIKYM' A
#
# COMPACT_ATOMS: atom_id res chain seq x y z
N VAL A 1 6.16 -7.78 0.85
CA VAL A 1 4.95 -8.19 1.60
C VAL A 1 3.93 -8.88 0.70
N GLY A 2 3.25 -9.92 1.21
CA GLY A 2 2.16 -10.69 0.56
C GLY A 2 2.58 -11.89 -0.31
N ARG A 3 3.55 -11.71 -1.23
CA ARG A 3 4.07 -12.77 -2.13
C ARG A 3 5.62 -12.87 -2.14
N GLY A 4 6.30 -12.27 -1.17
CA GLY A 4 7.77 -12.24 -1.11
C GLY A 4 8.46 -11.22 -2.03
N PHE A 5 7.71 -10.38 -2.76
CA PHE A 5 8.30 -9.44 -3.75
C PHE A 5 8.98 -8.19 -3.17
N TYR A 6 8.84 -7.93 -1.87
CA TYR A 6 9.39 -6.73 -1.21
C TYR A 6 9.72 -7.06 0.24
N GLU A 7 10.99 -6.90 0.62
CA GLU A 7 11.40 -6.88 2.02
C GLU A 7 10.68 -5.75 2.78
N PRO A 8 10.28 -5.93 4.04
CA PRO A 8 9.60 -4.90 4.83
C PRO A 8 10.33 -3.55 4.87
N GLU A 9 11.67 -3.58 4.86
CA GLU A 9 12.55 -2.40 4.87
C GLU A 9 12.30 -1.49 3.66
N ARG A 10 12.01 -2.09 2.50
CA ARG A 10 11.73 -1.38 1.26
C ARG A 10 10.43 -0.56 1.32
N VAL A 11 9.49 -0.92 2.20
CA VAL A 11 8.27 -0.12 2.43
C VAL A 11 8.61 1.21 3.09
N LYS A 12 9.59 1.22 4.01
CA LYS A 12 10.06 2.44 4.68
C LYS A 12 10.69 3.40 3.68
N GLU A 13 11.56 2.90 2.81
CA GLU A 13 12.21 3.70 1.75
C GLU A 13 11.19 4.34 0.80
N ILE A 14 10.15 3.58 0.39
CA ILE A 14 9.07 4.08 -0.48
C ILE A 14 8.25 5.18 0.21
N LEU A 15 7.99 5.05 1.52
CA LEU A 15 7.26 6.06 2.30
C LEU A 15 8.09 7.36 2.46
N GLU A 16 9.40 7.23 2.64
CA GLU A 16 10.32 8.37 2.75
C GLU A 16 10.53 9.08 1.41
N SER A 17 10.61 8.33 0.31
CA SER A 17 10.86 8.91 -1.02
C SER A 17 9.67 9.69 -1.58
N ARG A 18 8.44 9.39 -1.12
CA ARG A 18 7.17 10.02 -1.55
C ARG A 18 6.96 10.00 -3.07
N LYS A 19 7.65 9.11 -3.79
CA LYS A 19 7.58 9.00 -5.25
C LYS A 19 6.63 7.88 -5.63
N ARG A 20 5.54 8.21 -6.33
CA ARG A 20 4.52 7.24 -6.75
C ARG A 20 5.08 6.13 -7.64
N THR A 21 6.16 6.39 -8.37
CA THR A 21 6.86 5.45 -9.25
C THR A 21 7.64 4.37 -8.50
N GLU A 22 8.03 4.63 -7.25
CA GLU A 22 8.77 3.68 -6.41
C GLU A 22 7.82 2.77 -5.62
N ALA A 23 6.55 3.17 -5.51
CA ALA A 23 5.49 2.34 -4.92
C ALA A 23 5.09 1.18 -5.84
N GLY A 24 4.60 0.10 -5.22
CA GLY A 24 4.10 -1.06 -5.95
C GLY A 24 2.89 -0.77 -6.85
N VAL A 25 2.47 -1.81 -7.57
CA VAL A 25 1.26 -1.78 -8.40
C VAL A 25 0.03 -1.44 -7.55
N THR A 26 -0.91 -0.68 -8.12
CA THR A 26 -2.20 -0.43 -7.47
C THR A 26 -2.94 -1.75 -7.32
N ALA A 27 -3.42 -2.08 -6.12
CA ALA A 27 -4.24 -3.25 -5.90
C ALA A 27 -5.55 -3.16 -6.72
N PRO A 28 -6.05 -4.27 -7.28
CA PRO A 28 -7.33 -4.28 -7.97
C PRO A 28 -8.48 -3.87 -7.04
N PRO A 29 -9.46 -3.09 -7.51
CA PRO A 29 -10.53 -2.55 -6.64
C PRO A 29 -11.52 -3.62 -6.16
N GLN A 30 -11.57 -4.79 -6.78
CA GLN A 30 -12.57 -5.83 -6.51
C GLN A 30 -12.46 -6.41 -5.08
N GLY A 31 -11.31 -6.26 -4.43
CA GLY A 31 -11.09 -6.66 -3.03
C GLY A 31 -11.27 -5.53 -2.01
N LEU A 32 -11.57 -4.31 -2.44
CA LEU A 32 -11.69 -3.14 -1.57
C LEU A 32 -13.16 -2.89 -1.21
N VAL A 33 -13.47 -2.88 0.09
CA VAL A 33 -14.81 -2.56 0.61
C VAL A 33 -14.73 -1.49 1.69
N LEU A 34 -15.61 -0.49 1.62
CA LEU A 34 -15.79 0.48 2.69
C LEU A 34 -16.48 -0.22 3.87
N THR A 35 -15.77 -0.36 4.98
CA THR A 35 -16.29 -1.09 6.15
C THR A 35 -17.18 -0.20 7.03
N GLU A 36 -16.76 1.02 7.32
CA GLU A 36 -17.50 1.93 8.19
C GLU A 36 -17.09 3.39 7.98
N ILE A 37 -17.99 4.31 8.32
CA ILE A 37 -17.70 5.75 8.48
C ILE A 37 -18.09 6.12 9.91
N LYS A 38 -17.11 6.51 10.72
CA LYS A 38 -17.33 6.95 12.11
C LYS A 38 -17.50 8.46 12.17
N TYR A 39 -18.58 8.91 12.80
CA TYR A 39 -18.78 10.30 13.23
C TYR A 39 -18.68 10.36 14.75
N MET A 40 -18.04 11.41 15.27
CA MET A 40 -17.90 11.69 16.71
C MET A 40 -18.99 12.64 17.17
#